data_AF-A0A6J4USR2-F1
#
_entry.id   AF-A0A6J4USR2-F1
#
_cell.length_a   1.000
_cell.length_b   1.000
_cell.length_c   1.000
_cell.angle_alpha   90.00
_cell.angle_beta   90.00
_cell.angle_gamma   90.00
#
_symmetry.space_group_name_H-M   'P 1'
#
loop_
_entity.id
_entity.type
_entity.pdbx_description
1 polymer ?
#
loop_
_entity_poly.entity_id
_entity_poly.type
_entity_poly.pdbx_seq_one_letter_code
_entity_poly.pdbx_strand_id
1 'polypeptide(L)'
;MAFFMNGLDPEGYDRTYDDRVLVRRVLAYFRPFRWAMIGVAAMVAIAASLEVALPLLVARGIDRLADDRSGARVGWLAAGILGAGVLAWAFSFVR
;
A
#
# COMPACT_ATOMS: atom_id res chain seq x y z
N MET A 1 28.35 16.85 -9.64
CA MET A 1 27.26 17.10 -8.68
C MET A 1 26.82 15.79 -8.07
N ALA A 2 26.17 15.83 -6.91
CA ALA A 2 25.55 14.67 -6.30
C ALA A 2 24.39 14.17 -7.19
N PHE A 3 24.14 12.85 -7.23
CA PHE A 3 23.13 12.26 -8.12
C PHE A 3 21.75 12.89 -7.92
N PHE A 4 21.43 13.27 -6.68
CA PHE A 4 20.16 13.90 -6.32
C PHE A 4 19.91 15.27 -6.98
N MET A 5 20.97 15.99 -7.38
CA MET A 5 20.92 17.31 -8.02
C MET A 5 21.16 17.28 -9.52
N ASN A 6 21.35 16.09 -10.11
CA ASN A 6 21.78 15.94 -11.51
C ASN A 6 20.71 16.34 -12.56
N GLY A 7 19.53 16.76 -12.11
CA GLY A 7 18.45 17.31 -12.96
C GLY A 7 18.22 18.81 -12.81
N LEU A 8 19.06 19.51 -12.04
CA LEU A 8 19.03 20.96 -11.88
C LEU A 8 20.25 21.56 -12.57
N ASP A 9 20.06 22.63 -13.33
CA ASP A 9 21.19 23.36 -13.92
C ASP A 9 21.98 24.07 -12.81
N PRO A 10 23.29 23.78 -12.65
CA PRO A 10 24.13 24.44 -11.66
C PRO A 10 24.27 25.93 -11.94
N GLU A 11 24.03 26.77 -10.94
CA GLU A 11 24.47 28.16 -10.97
C GLU A 11 25.83 28.31 -10.27
N GLY A 12 26.63 29.31 -10.65
CA GLY A 12 28.01 29.47 -10.15
C GLY A 12 28.13 29.73 -8.63
N TYR A 13 27.01 30.00 -7.97
CA TYR A 13 26.91 30.17 -6.52
C TYR A 13 26.29 28.95 -5.80
N ASP A 14 25.93 27.88 -6.53
CA ASP A 14 25.33 26.70 -5.94
C ASP A 14 26.30 25.94 -5.06
N ARG A 15 25.81 25.55 -3.88
CA ARG A 15 26.58 24.77 -2.94
C ARG A 15 26.57 23.30 -3.33
N THR A 16 27.75 22.68 -3.33
CA THR A 16 27.88 21.23 -3.53
C THR A 16 27.64 20.51 -2.20
N TYR A 17 26.67 19.61 -2.17
CA TYR A 17 26.37 18.75 -1.02
C TYR A 17 26.50 17.28 -1.41
N ASP A 18 26.80 16.41 -0.45
CA ASP A 18 26.71 14.96 -0.64
C ASP A 18 25.24 14.49 -0.61
N ASP A 19 24.91 13.45 -1.37
CA ASP A 19 23.54 12.89 -1.46
C ASP A 19 23.00 12.50 -0.07
N ARG A 20 23.85 11.95 0.81
CA ARG A 20 23.42 11.54 2.16
C ARG A 20 23.03 12.75 3.00
N VAL A 21 23.71 13.89 2.83
CA VAL A 21 23.40 15.13 3.54
C VAL A 21 22.04 15.67 3.10
N LEU A 22 21.78 15.65 1.79
CA LEU A 22 20.52 16.09 1.20
C LEU A 22 19.35 15.21 1.66
N VAL A 23 19.45 13.89 1.50
CA VAL A 23 18.39 12.95 1.91
C VAL A 23 18.09 13.09 3.41
N ARG A 24 19.13 13.18 4.26
CA ARG A 24 18.93 13.37 5.70
C ARG A 24 18.19 14.66 6.03
N ARG A 25 18.49 15.76 5.32
CA ARG A 25 17.79 17.04 5.51
C ARG A 25 16.33 16.93 5.08
N VAL A 26 16.05 16.35 3.92
CA VAL A 26 14.68 16.12 3.43
C VAL A 26 13.88 15.30 4.44
N LEU A 27 14.43 14.17 4.90
CA LEU A 27 13.76 13.30 5.88
C LEU A 27 13.50 14.00 7.22
N ALA A 28 14.35 14.94 7.64
CA ALA A 28 14.12 15.70 8.86
C ALA A 28 12.85 16.58 8.80
N TYR A 29 12.48 17.09 7.61
CA TYR A 29 11.23 17.84 7.43
C TYR A 29 9.98 16.99 7.61
N PHE A 30 10.05 15.69 7.29
CA PHE A 30 8.93 14.76 7.49
C PHE A 30 8.78 14.27 8.93
N ARG A 31 9.78 14.52 9.79
CA ARG A 31 9.81 14.05 11.19
C ARG A 31 8.58 14.44 12.02
N PRO A 32 8.01 15.66 11.93
CA PRO A 32 6.77 16.02 12.63
C PRO A 32 5.55 15.22 12.16
N PHE A 33 5.54 14.77 10.90
CA PHE A 33 4.43 14.04 10.27
C PHE A 33 4.62 12.53 10.28
N ARG A 34 5.59 12.01 11.06
CA ARG A 34 5.91 10.58 11.11
C ARG A 34 4.70 9.67 11.37
N TRP A 35 3.74 10.12 12.19
CA TRP A 35 2.55 9.33 12.49
C TRP A 35 1.57 9.29 11.31
N ALA A 36 1.42 10.39 10.58
CA ALA A 36 0.65 10.41 9.34
C ALA A 36 1.28 9.49 8.28
N MET A 37 2.60 9.56 8.13
CA MET A 37 3.36 8.67 7.22
C MET A 37 3.19 7.19 7.57
N ILE A 38 3.28 6.84 8.85
CA ILE A 38 3.05 5.47 9.34
C ILE A 38 1.60 5.05 9.09
N GLY A 39 0.63 5.94 9.32
CA GLY A 39 -0.78 5.69 9.03
C GLY A 39 -1.02 5.36 7.57
N VAL A 40 -0.53 6.20 6.64
CA VAL A 40 -0.62 5.95 5.20
C VAL A 40 0.05 4.64 4.81
N ALA A 41 1.27 4.38 5.30
CA ALA A 41 1.99 3.14 5.00
C ALA A 41 1.22 1.90 5.50
N ALA A 42 0.62 1.95 6.68
CA ALA A 42 -0.20 0.88 7.23
C ALA A 42 -1.47 0.66 6.39
N MET A 43 -2.14 1.73 5.96
CA MET A 43 -3.32 1.63 5.10
C MET A 43 -3.00 1.02 3.74
N VAL A 44 -1.88 1.41 3.13
CA VAL A 44 -1.39 0.81 1.89
C VAL A 44 -1.09 -0.67 2.08
N ALA A 45 -0.43 -1.06 3.18
CA ALA A 45 -0.15 -2.46 3.48
C ALA A 45 -1.42 -3.29 3.70
N ILE A 46 -2.43 -2.74 4.38
CA ILE A 46 -3.73 -3.38 4.57
C ILE A 46 -4.47 -3.54 3.25
N ALA A 47 -4.50 -2.48 2.41
CA ALA A 47 -5.14 -2.52 1.10
C ALA A 47 -4.51 -3.60 0.21
N ALA A 48 -3.18 -3.62 0.10
CA ALA A 48 -2.46 -4.65 -0.65
C ALA A 48 -2.72 -6.07 -0.12
N SER A 49 -2.81 -6.24 1.20
CA SER A 49 -3.11 -7.53 1.81
C SER A 49 -4.53 -8.01 1.47
N LEU A 50 -5.52 -7.10 1.45
CA LEU A 50 -6.90 -7.41 1.07
C LEU A 50 -7.02 -7.78 -0.42
N GLU A 51 -6.29 -7.08 -1.29
CA GLU A 51 -6.21 -7.41 -2.72
C GLU A 51 -5.68 -8.83 -2.95
N VAL A 52 -4.69 -9.27 -2.17
CA VAL A 52 -4.17 -10.64 -2.21
C VAL A 52 -5.13 -11.65 -1.55
N ALA A 53 -5.88 -11.25 -0.54
CA ALA A 53 -6.81 -12.12 0.17
C ALA A 53 -7.98 -12.59 -0.73
N LEU A 54 -8.45 -11.74 -1.65
CA LEU A 54 -9.54 -12.05 -2.57
C LEU A 54 -9.31 -13.31 -3.42
N PRO A 55 -8.24 -13.42 -4.25
CA PRO A 55 -8.01 -14.62 -5.05
C PRO A 55 -7.78 -15.87 -4.20
N LEU A 56 -7.19 -15.74 -3.01
CA LEU A 56 -7.00 -16.86 -2.07
C LEU A 56 -8.33 -17.36 -1.47
N LEU A 57 -9.24 -16.45 -1.14
CA LEU A 57 -10.59 -16.78 -0.66
C LEU A 57 -11.40 -17.47 -1.76
N VAL A 58 -11.31 -16.99 -3.00
CA VAL A 58 -11.96 -17.60 -4.15
C VAL A 58 -11.46 -19.02 -4.38
N ALA A 59 -10.14 -19.22 -4.45
CA ALA A 59 -9.55 -20.55 -4.67
C ALA A 59 -10.00 -21.56 -3.59
N ARG A 60 -9.82 -21.21 -2.31
CA ARG A 60 -10.23 -22.09 -1.20
C ARG A 60 -11.75 -22.27 -1.10
N GLY A 61 -12.51 -21.28 -1.56
CA GLY A 61 -13.96 -21.34 -1.60
C GLY A 61 -14.46 -22.35 -2.61
N ILE A 62 -13.88 -22.32 -3.82
CA ILE A 62 -14.18 -23.26 -4.90
C ILE A 62 -13.83 -24.69 -4.47
N ASP A 63 -12.65 -24.91 -3.89
CA ASP A 63 -12.22 -26.24 -3.42
C ASP A 63 -13.21 -26.82 -2.40
N ARG A 64 -13.68 -26.01 -1.44
CA ARG A 64 -14.64 -26.47 -0.42
C ARG A 64 -16.06 -26.68 -0.94
N LEU A 65 -16.46 -25.97 -1.99
CA LEU A 65 -17.74 -26.21 -2.67
C LEU A 65 -17.72 -27.49 -3.52
N ALA A 66 -16.55 -27.87 -4.03
CA ALA A 66 -16.38 -29.10 -4.78
C ALA A 66 -16.63 -30.34 -3.90
N ASP A 67 -16.22 -30.29 -2.62
CA ASP A 67 -16.41 -31.38 -1.66
C ASP A 67 -17.85 -31.50 -1.16
N ASP A 68 -18.55 -30.39 -0.92
CA ASP A 68 -19.91 -30.43 -0.36
C ASP A 68 -20.74 -29.18 -0.73
N ARG A 69 -21.74 -29.42 -1.58
CA ARG A 69 -22.58 -28.40 -2.23
C ARG A 69 -23.72 -27.94 -1.32
N SER A 70 -23.38 -27.12 -0.35
CA SER A 70 -24.35 -26.44 0.52
C SER A 70 -24.59 -25.00 0.03
N GLY A 71 -25.84 -24.67 -0.32
CA GLY A 71 -26.23 -23.31 -0.74
C GLY A 71 -25.91 -22.21 0.30
N ALA A 72 -26.00 -22.54 1.59
CA ALA A 72 -25.63 -21.63 2.67
C ALA A 72 -24.13 -21.28 2.67
N ARG A 73 -23.26 -22.25 2.37
CA ARG A 73 -21.80 -22.02 2.24
C ARG A 73 -21.47 -21.13 1.06
N VAL A 74 -22.17 -21.28 -0.06
CA VAL A 74 -22.03 -20.39 -1.23
C VAL A 74 -22.38 -18.96 -0.86
N GLY A 75 -23.49 -18.76 -0.13
CA GLY A 75 -23.90 -17.44 0.36
C GLY A 75 -22.85 -16.78 1.25
N TRP A 76 -22.26 -17.52 2.21
CA TRP A 76 -21.19 -17.01 3.08
C TRP A 76 -19.91 -16.66 2.32
N LEU A 77 -19.52 -17.47 1.33
CA LEU A 77 -18.37 -17.18 0.48
C LEU A 77 -18.58 -15.93 -0.37
N ALA A 78 -19.76 -15.80 -1.00
CA ALA A 78 -20.10 -14.62 -1.78
C ALA A 78 -20.10 -13.36 -0.91
N ALA A 79 -20.68 -13.42 0.29
CA ALA A 79 -20.67 -12.32 1.25
C ALA A 79 -19.23 -11.96 1.69
N GLY A 80 -18.37 -12.96 1.93
CA GLY A 80 -16.97 -12.75 2.29
C GLY A 80 -16.15 -12.09 1.19
N ILE A 81 -16.33 -12.52 -0.06
CA ILE A 81 -15.67 -11.93 -1.25
C ILE A 81 -16.13 -10.49 -1.44
N LEU A 82 -17.44 -10.25 -1.36
CA LEU A 82 -18.02 -8.91 -1.54
C LEU A 82 -17.58 -7.96 -0.43
N GLY A 83 -17.57 -8.41 0.82
CA GLY A 83 -17.04 -7.66 1.96
C GLY A 83 -15.56 -7.34 1.84
N ALA A 84 -14.73 -8.31 1.44
CA ALA A 84 -13.31 -8.08 1.19
C ALA A 84 -13.07 -7.07 0.06
N GLY A 85 -13.86 -7.13 -1.01
CA GLY A 85 -13.80 -6.17 -2.11
C GLY A 85 -14.18 -4.74 -1.69
N VAL A 86 -15.27 -4.58 -0.91
CA VAL A 86 -15.69 -3.28 -0.37
C VAL A 86 -14.63 -2.71 0.57
N LEU A 87 -14.04 -3.53 1.44
CA LEU A 87 -12.97 -3.11 2.33
C LEU A 87 -11.74 -2.69 1.54
N ALA A 88 -11.29 -3.49 0.56
CA ALA A 88 -10.15 -3.15 -0.29
C ALA A 88 -10.37 -1.80 -1.01
N TRP A 89 -11.55 -1.59 -1.58
CA TRP A 89 -11.92 -0.32 -2.21
C TRP A 89 -11.90 0.85 -1.21
N ALA A 90 -12.51 0.68 -0.04
CA ALA A 90 -12.56 1.72 0.99
C ALA A 90 -11.16 2.10 1.50
N PHE A 91 -10.27 1.12 1.72
CA PHE A 91 -8.89 1.38 2.13
C PHE A 91 -8.06 1.98 1.00
N SER A 92 -8.30 1.61 -0.25
CA SER A 92 -7.67 2.28 -1.40
C SER A 92 -8.15 3.71 -1.58
N PHE A 93 -9.36 4.08 -1.13
CA PHE A 93 -9.86 5.46 -1.27
C PHE A 93 -9.12 6.45 -0.36
N VAL A 94 -8.47 5.97 0.70
CA VAL A 94 -7.69 6.82 1.61
C VAL A 94 -6.28 7.11 1.08
N ARG A 95 -5.87 6.42 0.01
CA ARG A 95 -4.65 6.69 -0.76
C ARG A 95 -4.89 7.75 -1.83
#